data_AF-A0A163K3M5-F1
#
_entry.id   AF-A0A163K3M5-F1
#
_cell.length_a   1.000
_cell.length_b   1.000
_cell.length_c   1.000
_cell.angle_alpha   90.00
_cell.angle_beta   90.00
_cell.angle_gamma   90.00
#
_symmetry.space_group_name_H-M   'P 1'
#
loop_
_entity.id
_entity.type
_entity.pdbx_description
1 polymer ?
#
loop_
_entity_poly.entity_id
_entity_poly.type
_entity_poly.pdbx_seq_one_letter_code
_entity_poly.pdbx_strand_id
1 'polypeptide(L)'
;MGNHILYTIGCSSKSIYTLLRWTAIAVFFRQVGLSKWQRQWHFQMVRSTLPIHARRSLSYRHRHQPMQCPTNTCTFCNTAIEDNYHMVVGCPVKQTFWRYVLTLMDLQHDLTTIWNWITFYDLPRNKTGLDQHRGNLTMLGKALTIIWQQHWRSVLGDDSWNDQLAASSFRLLLWKQGNGVVLE
;
A
#
# COMPACT_ATOMS: atom_id res chain seq x y z
N MET A 1 -34.42 -5.42 -41.35
CA MET A 1 -34.57 -4.79 -40.02
C MET A 1 -33.43 -5.27 -39.15
N GLY A 2 -32.30 -4.54 -39.15
CA GLY A 2 -31.12 -4.86 -38.36
C GLY A 2 -30.94 -3.80 -37.28
N ASN A 3 -31.00 -4.21 -36.01
CA ASN A 3 -30.86 -3.32 -34.86
C ASN A 3 -29.39 -3.03 -34.58
N HIS A 4 -28.99 -1.78 -34.81
CA HIS A 4 -27.82 -1.19 -34.15
C HIS A 4 -28.23 -0.72 -32.75
N ILE A 5 -27.62 -1.29 -31.71
CA ILE A 5 -27.63 -0.68 -30.37
C ILE A 5 -26.17 -0.38 -30.00
N LEU A 6 -25.82 0.90 -30.15
CA LEU A 6 -24.62 1.51 -29.61
C LEU A 6 -24.72 1.54 -28.08
N TYR A 7 -23.90 0.74 -27.40
CA TYR A 7 -23.68 0.92 -25.97
C TYR A 7 -22.69 2.07 -25.77
N THR A 8 -23.23 3.24 -25.42
CA THR A 8 -22.46 4.36 -24.87
C THR A 8 -21.92 3.96 -23.50
N ILE A 9 -20.60 3.82 -23.41
CA ILE A 9 -19.90 3.62 -22.13
C ILE A 9 -19.98 4.95 -21.36
N GLY A 10 -20.93 5.02 -20.42
CA GLY A 10 -21.00 6.07 -19.42
C GLY A 10 -19.77 6.00 -18.52
N CYS A 11 -18.78 6.85 -18.82
CA CYS A 11 -17.60 7.07 -18.00
C CYS A 11 -18.03 7.67 -16.65
N SER A 12 -18.20 6.83 -15.62
CA SER A 12 -18.47 7.30 -14.27
C SER A 12 -17.20 7.92 -13.68
N SER A 13 -17.26 9.23 -13.48
CA SER A 13 -16.26 10.15 -12.93
C SER A 13 -15.64 9.75 -11.57
N LYS A 14 -16.07 8.64 -10.94
CA LYS A 14 -15.49 8.09 -9.71
C LYS A 14 -14.24 7.22 -9.93
N SER A 15 -13.97 6.77 -11.17
CA SER A 15 -12.79 5.96 -11.54
C SER A 15 -11.47 6.76 -11.54
N ILE A 16 -11.55 8.06 -11.87
CA ILE A 16 -10.40 8.95 -11.97
C ILE A 16 -9.78 9.25 -10.60
N TYR A 17 -10.59 9.38 -9.55
CA TYR A 17 -10.10 9.70 -8.20
C TYR A 17 -9.31 8.56 -7.53
N THR A 18 -9.56 7.30 -7.90
CA THR A 18 -8.77 6.16 -7.39
C THR A 18 -7.44 5.99 -8.13
N LEU A 19 -7.39 6.31 -9.43
CA LEU A 19 -6.15 6.37 -10.21
C LEU A 19 -5.23 7.53 -9.75
N LEU A 20 -5.81 8.65 -9.32
CA LEU A 20 -5.09 9.81 -8.77
C LEU A 20 -4.40 9.52 -7.42
N ARG A 21 -4.90 8.56 -6.63
CA ARG A 21 -4.30 8.24 -5.32
C ARG A 21 -3.09 7.31 -5.40
N TRP A 22 -3.04 6.42 -6.38
CA TRP A 22 -1.87 5.55 -6.60
C TRP A 22 -0.77 6.25 -7.41
N THR A 23 -1.15 7.18 -8.28
CA THR A 23 -0.19 8.13 -8.85
C THR A 23 0.39 9.05 -7.77
N ALA A 24 -0.35 9.42 -6.72
CA ALA A 24 0.21 10.14 -5.57
C ALA A 24 1.30 9.35 -4.83
N ILE A 25 1.18 8.02 -4.69
CA ILE A 25 2.25 7.15 -4.15
C ILE A 25 3.40 6.97 -5.16
N ALA A 26 3.16 6.98 -6.47
CA ALA A 26 4.24 7.01 -7.46
C ALA A 26 4.97 8.38 -7.49
N VAL A 27 4.22 9.46 -7.29
CA VAL A 27 4.68 10.85 -7.19
C VAL A 27 5.41 11.07 -5.86
N PHE A 28 5.02 10.39 -4.77
CA PHE A 28 5.76 10.30 -3.51
C PHE A 28 7.19 9.87 -3.74
N PHE A 29 7.39 8.68 -4.33
CA PHE A 29 8.73 8.15 -4.57
C PHE A 29 9.54 9.08 -5.48
N ARG A 30 8.87 9.85 -6.35
CA ARG A 30 9.50 10.88 -7.18
C ARG A 30 9.89 12.14 -6.38
N GLN A 31 9.04 12.62 -5.46
CA GLN A 31 9.23 13.86 -4.70
C GLN A 31 10.18 13.74 -3.50
N VAL A 32 10.20 12.63 -2.75
CA VAL A 32 11.19 12.42 -1.66
C VAL A 32 12.58 12.02 -2.16
N GLY A 33 12.87 12.15 -3.46
CA GLY A 33 14.17 11.81 -4.05
C GLY A 33 14.48 10.31 -4.06
N LEU A 34 13.46 9.47 -3.89
CA LEU A 34 13.55 8.03 -3.96
C LEU A 34 13.27 7.52 -5.39
N SER A 35 13.80 8.19 -6.42
CA SER A 35 13.58 7.83 -7.84
C SER A 35 14.13 6.43 -8.19
N LYS A 36 15.15 5.96 -7.45
CA LYS A 36 15.61 4.56 -7.48
C LYS A 36 14.57 3.61 -6.87
N TRP A 37 13.82 4.04 -5.87
CA TRP A 37 12.70 3.29 -5.32
C TRP A 37 11.44 3.38 -6.18
N GLN A 38 11.15 4.47 -6.88
CA GLN A 38 10.07 4.49 -7.87
C GLN A 38 10.32 3.40 -8.92
N ARG A 39 11.58 3.24 -9.36
CA ARG A 39 12.01 2.14 -10.21
C ARG A 39 11.93 0.79 -9.50
N GLN A 40 12.41 0.62 -8.27
CA GLN A 40 12.31 -0.63 -7.50
C GLN A 40 10.86 -1.05 -7.19
N TRP A 41 9.98 -0.09 -6.87
CA TRP A 41 8.55 -0.25 -6.66
C TRP A 41 7.85 -0.59 -7.96
N HIS A 42 8.12 0.14 -9.05
CA HIS A 42 7.66 -0.30 -10.36
C HIS A 42 8.21 -1.69 -10.69
N PHE A 43 9.46 -2.01 -10.40
CA PHE A 43 10.08 -3.30 -10.74
C PHE A 43 9.50 -4.47 -9.90
N GLN A 44 9.26 -4.25 -8.61
CA GLN A 44 8.67 -5.24 -7.70
C GLN A 44 7.15 -5.35 -7.90
N MET A 45 6.47 -4.26 -8.27
CA MET A 45 5.09 -4.31 -8.75
C MET A 45 4.98 -4.96 -10.14
N VAL A 46 5.93 -4.76 -11.05
CA VAL A 46 5.87 -5.25 -12.45
C VAL A 46 6.34 -6.72 -12.56
N ARG A 47 7.10 -7.24 -11.60
CA ARG A 47 7.41 -8.68 -11.55
C ARG A 47 6.27 -9.57 -11.06
N SER A 48 5.19 -9.02 -10.49
CA SER A 48 3.94 -9.77 -10.46
C SER A 48 3.37 -9.74 -11.89
N THR A 49 3.25 -10.88 -12.54
CA THR A 49 2.56 -11.10 -13.83
C THR A 49 1.08 -10.70 -13.80
N LEU A 50 0.62 -10.08 -12.72
CA LEU A 50 -0.76 -9.76 -12.46
C LEU A 50 -1.21 -8.47 -13.15
N PRO A 51 -2.40 -8.47 -13.74
CA PRO A 51 -3.07 -7.27 -14.21
C PRO A 51 -3.18 -6.21 -13.11
N ILE A 52 -3.18 -4.93 -13.48
CA ILE A 52 -3.34 -3.78 -12.56
C ILE A 52 -4.62 -3.91 -11.70
N HIS A 53 -5.66 -4.55 -12.23
CA HIS A 53 -6.93 -4.78 -11.54
C HIS A 53 -6.85 -5.86 -10.45
N ALA A 54 -5.98 -6.85 -10.62
CA ALA A 54 -5.74 -7.88 -9.62
C ALA A 54 -5.00 -7.33 -8.38
N ARG A 55 -4.38 -6.14 -8.51
CA ARG A 55 -3.63 -5.45 -7.45
C ARG A 55 -4.45 -4.45 -6.62
N ARG A 56 -5.78 -4.58 -6.66
CA ARG A 56 -6.72 -3.73 -5.92
C ARG A 56 -7.31 -4.50 -4.73
N SER A 57 -7.80 -3.75 -3.74
CA SER A 57 -8.46 -4.30 -2.55
C SER A 57 -9.58 -5.27 -2.92
N LEU A 58 -9.84 -6.28 -2.07
CA LEU A 58 -10.91 -7.25 -2.32
C LEU A 58 -12.27 -6.58 -2.51
N SER A 59 -12.57 -5.50 -1.78
CA SER A 59 -13.80 -4.73 -1.99
C SER A 59 -13.94 -4.20 -3.42
N TYR A 60 -12.84 -3.70 -4.00
CA TYR A 60 -12.85 -3.28 -5.40
C TYR A 60 -13.06 -4.48 -6.34
N ARG A 61 -12.33 -5.58 -6.12
CA ARG A 61 -12.42 -6.77 -6.97
C ARG A 61 -13.81 -7.40 -6.91
N HIS A 62 -14.39 -7.53 -5.73
CA HIS A 62 -15.76 -8.01 -5.53
C HIS A 62 -16.78 -7.16 -6.29
N ARG A 63 -16.64 -5.83 -6.23
CA ARG A 63 -17.55 -4.91 -6.93
C ARG A 63 -17.48 -5.02 -8.46
N HIS A 64 -16.29 -5.23 -9.01
CA HIS A 64 -16.05 -5.15 -10.46
C HIS A 64 -15.90 -6.52 -11.15
N GLN A 65 -15.61 -7.57 -10.39
CA GLN A 65 -15.39 -8.95 -10.84
C GLN A 65 -16.02 -9.93 -9.83
N PRO A 66 -17.33 -9.83 -9.53
CA PRO A 66 -17.98 -10.59 -8.46
C PRO A 66 -17.89 -12.11 -8.64
N MET A 67 -17.88 -12.60 -9.89
CA MET A 67 -17.71 -14.04 -10.18
C MET A 67 -16.32 -14.57 -9.81
N GLN A 68 -15.28 -13.73 -9.85
CA GLN A 68 -13.91 -14.11 -9.54
C GLN A 68 -13.54 -13.82 -8.09
N CYS A 69 -14.28 -12.93 -7.44
CA CYS A 69 -14.06 -12.50 -6.06
C CYS A 69 -15.42 -12.47 -5.33
N PRO A 70 -15.92 -13.63 -4.87
CA PRO A 70 -17.28 -13.72 -4.31
C PRO A 70 -17.41 -13.03 -2.96
N THR A 71 -16.29 -12.75 -2.28
CA THR A 71 -16.25 -12.06 -1.00
C THR A 71 -15.43 -10.77 -1.08
N ASN A 72 -15.82 -9.77 -0.28
CA ASN A 72 -15.05 -8.56 -0.04
C ASN A 72 -14.40 -8.54 1.37
N THR A 73 -14.58 -9.60 2.16
CA THR A 73 -14.00 -9.73 3.50
C THR A 73 -12.51 -9.94 3.41
N CYS A 74 -11.74 -9.28 4.28
CA CYS A 74 -10.29 -9.43 4.34
C CYS A 74 -9.89 -10.87 4.64
N THR A 75 -9.04 -11.45 3.80
CA THR A 75 -8.56 -12.83 3.92
C THR A 75 -7.67 -13.06 5.15
N PHE A 76 -7.12 -11.99 5.73
CA PHE A 76 -6.18 -12.08 6.85
C PHE A 76 -6.90 -12.12 8.20
N CYS A 77 -7.89 -11.24 8.40
CA CYS A 77 -8.57 -11.11 9.68
C CYS A 77 -10.00 -11.66 9.67
N ASN A 78 -10.57 -11.96 8.49
CA ASN A 78 -11.92 -12.50 8.30
C ASN A 78 -13.06 -11.76 9.02
N THR A 79 -12.85 -10.51 9.42
CA THR A 79 -13.76 -9.76 10.32
C THR A 79 -14.33 -8.49 9.70
N ALA A 80 -13.67 -7.94 8.68
CA ALA A 80 -14.08 -6.67 8.07
C ALA A 80 -13.92 -6.70 6.55
N ILE A 81 -14.66 -5.80 5.88
CA ILE A 81 -14.52 -5.56 4.45
C ILE A 81 -13.11 -5.00 4.19
N GLU A 82 -12.41 -5.60 3.23
CA GLU A 82 -11.11 -5.11 2.81
C GLU A 82 -11.27 -3.99 1.78
N ASP A 83 -11.32 -2.76 2.26
CA ASP A 83 -11.10 -1.56 1.46
C ASP A 83 -9.61 -1.18 1.41
N ASN A 84 -9.27 -0.05 0.78
CA ASN A 84 -7.86 0.37 0.65
C ASN A 84 -7.21 0.68 2.00
N TYR A 85 -7.97 1.21 2.96
CA TYR A 85 -7.46 1.48 4.30
C TYR A 85 -7.19 0.16 5.02
N HIS A 86 -8.16 -0.75 5.03
CA HIS A 86 -8.06 -2.05 5.67
C HIS A 86 -6.95 -2.93 5.07
N MET A 87 -6.81 -2.90 3.75
CA MET A 87 -5.75 -3.61 3.02
C MET A 87 -4.33 -3.22 3.50
N VAL A 88 -4.13 -1.94 3.84
CA VAL A 88 -2.79 -1.39 4.13
C VAL A 88 -2.52 -1.24 5.63
N VAL A 89 -3.45 -0.66 6.39
CA VAL A 89 -3.28 -0.26 7.80
C VAL A 89 -4.37 -0.81 8.70
N GLY A 90 -5.62 -0.86 8.23
CA GLY A 90 -6.77 -1.16 9.09
C GLY A 90 -6.89 -2.62 9.52
N CYS A 91 -6.27 -3.57 8.81
CA CYS A 91 -6.30 -5.00 9.17
C CYS A 91 -5.52 -5.28 10.46
N PRO A 92 -6.14 -5.85 11.53
CA PRO A 92 -5.45 -6.12 12.81
C PRO A 92 -4.14 -6.89 12.69
N VAL A 93 -4.08 -7.84 11.74
CA VAL A 93 -2.90 -8.63 11.43
C VAL A 93 -1.74 -7.78 10.89
N LYS A 94 -2.04 -6.68 10.20
CA LYS A 94 -1.01 -5.74 9.69
C LYS A 94 -0.70 -4.64 10.70
N GLN A 95 -1.63 -4.37 11.63
CA GLN A 95 -1.43 -3.38 12.69
C GLN A 95 -0.29 -3.75 13.63
N THR A 96 -0.09 -5.04 13.90
CA THR A 96 1.05 -5.54 14.69
C THR A 96 2.38 -5.05 14.11
N PHE A 97 2.55 -5.20 12.80
CA PHE A 97 3.73 -4.71 12.09
C PHE A 97 3.81 -3.18 12.06
N TRP A 98 2.69 -2.47 11.87
CA TRP A 98 2.69 -1.00 11.97
C TRP A 98 3.12 -0.51 13.34
N ARG A 99 2.62 -1.11 14.42
CA ARG A 99 3.04 -0.78 15.79
C ARG A 99 4.55 -0.99 15.96
N TYR A 100 5.07 -2.11 15.47
CA TYR A 100 6.50 -2.37 15.48
C TYR A 100 7.32 -1.29 14.74
N VAL A 101 6.87 -0.88 13.55
CA VAL A 101 7.51 0.21 12.79
C VAL A 101 7.45 1.53 13.53
N LEU A 102 6.30 1.88 14.11
CA LEU A 102 6.11 3.11 14.88
C LEU A 102 7.01 3.17 16.12
N THR A 103 7.14 2.06 16.84
CA THR A 103 8.07 1.95 17.98
C THR A 103 9.51 2.18 17.55
N LEU A 104 9.95 1.61 16.42
CA LEU A 104 11.30 1.83 15.89
C LEU A 104 11.56 3.28 15.44
N MET A 105 10.51 4.00 15.07
CA MET A 105 10.60 5.39 14.65
C MET A 105 10.42 6.37 15.80
N ASP A 106 10.17 5.88 17.02
CA ASP A 106 9.76 6.68 18.18
C ASP A 106 8.56 7.60 17.88
N LEU A 107 7.57 7.07 17.15
CA LEU A 107 6.36 7.80 16.77
C LEU A 107 5.13 7.27 17.52
N GLN A 108 4.45 8.17 18.24
CA GLN A 108 3.19 7.89 18.94
C GLN A 108 1.98 8.37 18.10
N HIS A 109 1.85 7.84 16.89
CA HIS A 109 0.74 8.19 15.99
C HIS A 109 -0.26 7.05 15.88
N ASP A 110 -1.53 7.41 15.68
CA ASP A 110 -2.57 6.44 15.37
C ASP A 110 -2.50 6.00 13.90
N LEU A 111 -3.17 4.89 13.60
CA LEU A 111 -3.14 4.31 12.25
C LEU A 111 -3.81 5.22 11.21
N THR A 112 -4.75 6.07 11.63
CA THR A 112 -5.39 7.08 10.79
C THR A 112 -4.37 8.13 10.34
N THR A 113 -3.55 8.64 11.25
CA THR A 113 -2.47 9.58 10.92
C THR A 113 -1.48 8.94 9.94
N ILE A 114 -1.11 7.68 10.16
CA ILE A 114 -0.22 6.94 9.25
C ILE A 114 -0.83 6.77 7.87
N TRP A 115 -2.11 6.44 7.78
CA TRP A 115 -2.83 6.42 6.50
C TRP A 115 -2.81 7.78 5.81
N ASN A 116 -3.08 8.84 6.56
CA ASN A 116 -3.11 10.19 6.03
C ASN A 116 -1.73 10.65 5.54
N TRP A 117 -0.66 10.27 6.23
CA TRP A 117 0.71 10.55 5.80
C TRP A 117 1.08 9.77 4.54
N ILE A 118 0.76 8.47 4.48
CA ILE A 118 1.02 7.63 3.30
C ILE A 118 0.21 8.11 2.09
N THR A 119 -0.99 8.64 2.32
CA THR A 119 -1.86 9.18 1.27
C THR A 119 -1.73 10.69 1.04
N PHE A 120 -0.80 11.36 1.74
CA PHE A 120 -0.57 12.82 1.67
C PHE A 120 -1.79 13.68 1.94
N TYR A 121 -2.72 13.18 2.72
CA TYR A 121 -3.90 13.93 3.08
C TYR A 121 -3.55 15.09 4.02
N ASP A 122 -2.74 14.82 5.04
CA ASP A 122 -2.38 15.80 6.09
C ASP A 122 -1.01 16.46 5.90
N LEU A 123 -0.31 16.18 4.79
CA LEU A 123 1.05 16.68 4.58
C LEU A 123 1.08 18.05 3.90
N PRO A 124 2.01 18.93 4.29
CA PRO A 124 2.23 20.19 3.59
C PRO A 124 2.55 19.94 2.11
N ARG A 125 1.92 20.70 1.23
CA ARG A 125 2.16 20.62 -0.23
C ARG A 125 3.41 21.41 -0.68
N ASN A 126 3.94 22.26 0.20
CA ASN A 126 5.16 23.01 -0.10
C ASN A 126 6.41 22.15 0.17
N LYS A 127 7.50 22.46 -0.55
CA LYS A 127 8.74 21.68 -0.50
C LYS A 127 9.34 21.62 0.91
N THR A 128 9.40 22.76 1.60
CA THR A 128 10.01 22.88 2.93
C THR A 128 9.29 22.01 3.97
N GLY A 129 7.95 22.03 3.98
CA GLY A 129 7.15 21.21 4.89
C GLY A 129 7.21 19.72 4.56
N LEU A 130 7.35 19.36 3.29
CA LEU A 130 7.58 17.96 2.91
C LEU A 130 8.98 17.48 3.31
N ASP A 131 10.00 18.32 3.15
CA ASP A 131 11.38 18.01 3.54
C ASP A 131 11.52 17.75 5.04
N GLN A 132 10.76 18.45 5.89
CA GLN A 132 10.69 18.19 7.33
C GLN A 132 10.18 16.78 7.66
N HIS A 133 9.26 16.23 6.86
CA HIS A 133 8.69 14.91 7.06
C HIS A 133 9.44 13.80 6.31
N ARG A 134 10.47 14.15 5.53
CA ARG A 134 11.13 13.25 4.57
C ARG A 134 11.68 11.98 5.22
N GLY A 135 12.29 12.08 6.39
CA GLY A 135 12.80 10.93 7.14
C GLY A 135 11.69 9.94 7.50
N ASN A 136 10.64 10.45 8.14
CA ASN A 136 9.48 9.65 8.55
C ASN A 136 8.80 9.02 7.35
N LEU A 137 8.54 9.79 6.30
CA LEU A 137 7.91 9.28 5.10
C LEU A 137 8.77 8.19 4.43
N THR A 138 10.09 8.36 4.38
CA THR A 138 10.99 7.34 3.83
C THR A 138 10.87 6.02 4.59
N MET A 139 10.78 6.06 5.92
CA MET A 139 10.58 4.89 6.76
C MET A 139 9.20 4.25 6.55
N LEU A 140 8.14 5.05 6.50
CA LEU A 140 6.78 4.57 6.21
C LEU A 140 6.69 3.94 4.81
N GLY A 141 7.38 4.50 3.82
CA GLY A 141 7.47 3.93 2.47
C GLY A 141 8.15 2.55 2.44
N LYS A 142 9.18 2.34 3.27
CA LYS A 142 9.80 1.02 3.44
C LYS A 142 8.84 0.03 4.09
N ALA A 143 8.17 0.44 5.16
CA ALA A 143 7.18 -0.40 5.85
C ALA A 143 6.05 -0.80 4.90
N LEU A 144 5.54 0.16 4.13
CA LEU A 144 4.52 -0.08 3.10
C LEU A 144 5.01 -1.09 2.05
N THR A 145 6.30 -1.07 1.70
CA THR A 145 6.88 -2.05 0.76
C THR A 145 6.79 -3.46 1.31
N ILE A 146 7.13 -3.65 2.59
CA ILE A 146 7.07 -4.95 3.26
C ILE A 146 5.63 -5.45 3.32
N ILE A 147 4.69 -4.61 3.77
CA ILE A 147 3.26 -4.94 3.80
C ILE A 147 2.77 -5.34 2.42
N TRP A 148 3.12 -4.57 1.39
CA TRP A 148 2.68 -4.83 0.03
C TRP A 148 3.19 -6.17 -0.49
N GLN A 149 4.49 -6.43 -0.34
CA GLN A 149 5.11 -7.68 -0.78
C GLN A 149 4.47 -8.89 -0.08
N GLN A 150 4.29 -8.81 1.23
CA GLN A 150 3.77 -9.91 2.01
C GLN A 150 2.27 -10.11 1.80
N HIS A 151 1.50 -9.03 1.71
CA HIS A 151 0.08 -9.08 1.36
C HIS A 151 -0.13 -9.85 0.05
N TRP A 152 0.60 -9.49 -1.01
CA TRP A 152 0.44 -10.17 -2.29
C TRP A 152 1.03 -11.57 -2.32
N ARG A 153 2.11 -11.85 -1.58
CA ARG A 153 2.58 -13.24 -1.39
C ARG A 153 1.49 -14.10 -0.74
N SER A 154 0.79 -13.58 0.25
CA SER A 154 -0.29 -14.31 0.92
C SER A 154 -1.60 -14.40 0.15
N VAL A 155 -1.90 -13.42 -0.72
CA VAL A 155 -3.13 -13.44 -1.53
C VAL A 155 -2.98 -14.29 -2.78
N LEU A 156 -1.75 -14.43 -3.30
CA LEU A 156 -1.47 -15.12 -4.57
C LEU A 156 -0.79 -16.46 -4.40
N GLY A 157 0.02 -16.59 -3.36
CA GLY A 157 0.51 -17.87 -2.87
C GLY A 157 -0.35 -18.34 -1.71
N ASP A 158 0.00 -19.51 -1.19
CA ASP A 158 -0.63 -20.11 0.01
C ASP A 158 0.08 -19.71 1.32
N ASP A 159 0.89 -18.65 1.29
CA ASP A 159 1.63 -18.20 2.46
C ASP A 159 0.74 -17.42 3.43
N SER A 160 0.78 -17.74 4.72
CA SER A 160 0.13 -16.89 5.74
C SER A 160 0.94 -15.62 6.04
N TRP A 161 0.29 -14.61 6.62
CA TRP A 161 1.02 -13.45 7.15
C TRP A 161 1.98 -13.90 8.25
N ASN A 162 3.20 -13.36 8.23
CA ASN A 162 4.28 -13.72 9.14
C ASN A 162 4.97 -12.45 9.65
N ASP A 163 4.69 -12.08 10.91
CA ASP A 163 5.22 -10.86 11.53
C ASP A 163 6.75 -10.88 11.67
N GLN A 164 7.36 -12.04 11.92
CA GLN A 164 8.82 -12.17 12.04
C GLN A 164 9.51 -11.91 10.70
N LEU A 165 8.94 -12.42 9.61
CA LEU A 165 9.42 -12.15 8.26
C LEU A 165 9.27 -10.67 7.92
N ALA A 166 8.15 -10.05 8.28
CA ALA A 166 7.92 -8.62 8.08
C ALA A 166 8.98 -7.78 8.82
N ALA A 167 9.17 -8.06 10.12
CA ALA A 167 10.10 -7.34 10.98
C ALA A 167 11.56 -7.49 10.53
N SER A 168 11.99 -8.73 10.23
CA SER A 168 13.36 -9.00 9.74
C SER A 168 13.61 -8.37 8.37
N SER A 169 12.65 -8.43 7.45
CA SER A 169 12.75 -7.79 6.14
C SER A 169 12.85 -6.26 6.27
N PHE A 170 12.09 -5.67 7.19
CA PHE A 170 12.18 -4.25 7.49
C PHE A 170 13.55 -3.87 8.06
N ARG A 171 14.06 -4.59 9.07
CA ARG A 171 15.41 -4.37 9.62
C ARG A 171 16.49 -4.46 8.54
N LEU A 172 16.40 -5.45 7.67
CA LEU A 172 17.34 -5.62 6.56
C LEU A 172 17.31 -4.42 5.60
N LEU A 173 16.13 -3.84 5.33
CA LEU A 173 16.00 -2.62 4.53
C LEU A 173 16.62 -1.38 5.21
N LEU A 174 16.60 -1.32 6.55
CA LEU A 174 17.27 -0.25 7.29
C LEU A 174 18.78 -0.42 7.24
N TRP A 175 19.27 -1.64 7.50
CA TRP A 175 20.69 -1.97 7.50
C TRP A 175 21.36 -1.69 6.15
N LYS A 176 20.74 -2.14 5.04
CA LYS A 176 21.26 -1.93 3.67
C LYS A 176 21.40 -0.46 3.27
N GLN A 177 20.80 0.47 3.99
CA GLN A 177 20.85 1.91 3.70
C GLN A 177 21.74 2.70 4.66
N GLY A 178 22.55 2.02 5.48
CA GLY A 178 23.47 2.68 6.41
C GLY A 178 22.83 3.14 7.72
N ASN A 179 21.54 2.88 7.94
CA ASN A 179 20.89 3.07 9.25
C ASN A 179 21.08 1.82 10.10
N GLY A 180 22.34 1.51 10.41
CA GLY A 180 22.70 0.42 11.30
C GLY A 180 22.21 0.68 12.71
N VAL A 181 20.92 0.45 12.96
CA VAL A 181 20.43 0.24 14.31
C VAL A 181 20.83 -1.18 14.67
N VAL A 182 21.95 -1.30 15.39
CA VAL A 182 22.28 -2.52 16.13
C VAL A 182 21.26 -2.58 17.26
N LEU A 183 20.32 -3.50 17.15
CA LEU A 183 19.49 -3.90 18.29
C LEU A 183 20.18 -5.13 18.88
N GLU A 184 20.82 -4.92 20.04
CA GLU A 184 21.16 -6.02 20.96
C GLU A 184 19.90 -6.79 21.38
#